data_AF-A0AAV5EIN5-F1
#
_entry.id   AF-A0AAV5EIN5-F1
#
_cell.length_a   1.000
_cell.length_b   1.000
_cell.length_c   1.000
_cell.angle_alpha   90.00
_cell.angle_beta   90.00
_cell.angle_gamma   90.00
#
_symmetry.space_group_name_H-M   'P 1'
#
loop_
_entity.id
_entity.type
_entity.pdbx_description
1 polymer ?
#
loop_
_entity_poly.entity_id
_entity_poly.type
_entity_poly.pdbx_seq_one_letter_code
_entity_poly.pdbx_strand_id
1 'polypeptide(L)'
;MEDGVVAVKAPPRNLGGSLPVPNVQDLAARIIDDDDQLAVLDRYLRPDVVVSSSSSSSSSSSSVDAITDDDSSWSVPVVDLGRLLLDPDELVRKEEAGKLRSACEDWGFFQVVNHGVPAKVMDDMKHDLNRFFQLPLQEKLAFAQEPGGVEGYGQAFVVSEEQTLDYSDMYFLSTQPPEYRNLKLWPSSNPSTFR
;
A
#
# COMPACT_ATOMS: atom_id res chain seq x y z
N MET A 1 38.92 -29.66 9.36
CA MET A 1 37.78 -29.49 10.29
C MET A 1 36.98 -28.34 9.73
N GLU A 2 35.99 -28.65 8.90
CA GLU A 2 35.02 -27.68 8.38
C GLU A 2 33.97 -27.47 9.47
N ASP A 3 33.95 -26.30 10.10
CA ASP A 3 32.85 -25.90 10.97
C ASP A 3 31.68 -25.47 10.08
N GLY A 4 30.75 -26.41 9.89
CA GLY A 4 29.45 -26.15 9.30
C GLY A 4 28.64 -25.24 10.23
N VAL A 5 28.58 -23.95 9.88
CA VAL A 5 27.61 -23.03 10.46
C VAL A 5 26.23 -23.46 9.96
N VAL A 6 25.52 -24.24 10.78
CA VAL A 6 24.12 -24.55 10.57
C VAL A 6 23.35 -23.24 10.73
N ALA A 7 22.86 -22.69 9.62
CA ALA A 7 21.95 -21.56 9.64
C ALA A 7 20.70 -21.97 10.43
N VAL A 8 20.58 -21.45 11.65
CA VAL A 8 19.37 -21.60 12.46
C VAL A 8 18.27 -20.87 11.72
N LYS A 9 17.32 -21.61 11.15
CA LYS A 9 16.14 -21.04 10.50
C LYS A 9 15.40 -20.22 11.55
N ALA A 10 15.39 -18.89 11.37
CA ALA A 10 14.65 -18.00 12.26
C ALA A 10 13.19 -18.46 12.33
N PRO A 11 12.56 -18.40 13.52
CA PRO A 11 11.15 -18.77 13.64
C PRO A 11 10.31 -17.91 12.68
N PRO A 12 9.26 -18.48 12.06
CA PRO A 12 8.43 -17.74 11.14
C PRO A 12 7.82 -16.53 11.84
N ARG A 13 7.89 -15.37 11.20
CA ARG A 13 7.29 -14.14 11.72
C ARG A 13 5.77 -14.30 11.69
N ASN A 14 5.14 -14.45 12.85
CA ASN A 14 3.68 -14.49 12.93
C ASN A 14 3.14 -13.06 12.92
N LEU A 15 2.53 -12.67 11.80
CA LEU A 15 1.92 -11.36 11.61
C LEU A 15 0.40 -11.36 11.86
N GLY A 16 -0.15 -12.49 12.34
CA GLY A 16 -1.59 -12.73 12.37
C GLY A 16 -2.13 -13.19 11.02
N GLY A 17 -3.46 -13.35 10.96
CA GLY A 17 -4.17 -13.74 9.74
C GLY A 17 -5.29 -12.75 9.43
N SER A 18 -5.80 -12.85 8.20
CA SER A 18 -6.94 -12.07 7.70
C SER A 18 -8.08 -13.02 7.29
N LEU A 19 -9.33 -12.63 7.53
CA LEU A 19 -10.47 -13.34 6.95
C LEU A 19 -10.48 -13.14 5.43
N PRO A 20 -10.84 -14.17 4.65
CA PRO A 20 -10.97 -14.03 3.20
C PRO A 20 -12.14 -13.10 2.88
N VAL A 21 -11.93 -12.20 1.93
CA VAL A 21 -12.94 -11.25 1.45
C VAL A 21 -12.99 -11.25 -0.07
N PRO A 22 -14.10 -10.78 -0.66
CA PRO A 22 -14.21 -10.67 -2.11
C PRO A 22 -13.07 -9.87 -2.74
N ASN A 23 -12.65 -10.29 -3.93
CA ASN A 23 -11.68 -9.55 -4.72
C ASN A 23 -12.31 -8.27 -5.27
N VAL A 24 -11.72 -7.12 -4.98
CA VAL A 24 -12.32 -5.83 -5.34
C VAL A 24 -12.20 -5.55 -6.84
N GLN A 25 -11.09 -5.94 -7.49
CA GLN A 25 -10.95 -5.77 -8.92
C GLN A 25 -11.98 -6.60 -9.71
N ASP A 26 -12.27 -7.82 -9.27
CA ASP A 26 -13.32 -8.66 -9.84
C ASP A 26 -14.71 -8.10 -9.55
N LEU A 27 -14.96 -7.64 -8.32
CA LEU A 27 -16.20 -6.97 -7.93
C LEU A 27 -16.47 -5.73 -8.80
N ALA A 28 -15.45 -4.91 -9.06
CA ALA A 28 -15.54 -3.72 -9.90
C ALA A 28 -15.83 -4.04 -11.38
N ALA A 29 -15.47 -5.25 -11.85
CA ALA A 29 -15.71 -5.68 -13.22
C ALA A 29 -17.09 -6.31 -13.44
N ARG A 30 -17.81 -6.66 -12.36
CA ARG A 30 -19.13 -7.28 -12.44
C ARG A 30 -20.22 -6.25 -12.76
N ILE A 31 -21.21 -6.69 -13.54
CA ILE A 31 -22.50 -6.00 -13.65
C ILE A 31 -23.36 -6.51 -12.50
N ILE A 32 -23.76 -5.62 -11.60
CA ILE A 32 -24.55 -5.95 -10.42
C ILE A 32 -26.03 -5.78 -10.76
N ASP A 33 -26.71 -6.90 -11.01
CA ASP A 33 -28.09 -6.92 -11.51
C ASP A 33 -29.11 -7.51 -10.51
N ASP A 34 -28.68 -7.96 -9.32
CA ASP A 34 -29.58 -8.53 -8.30
C ASP A 34 -29.20 -8.14 -6.85
N ASP A 35 -30.19 -8.23 -5.94
CA ASP A 35 -30.10 -7.80 -4.54
C ASP A 35 -29.03 -8.55 -3.72
N ASP A 36 -28.78 -9.84 -3.97
CA ASP A 36 -27.75 -10.62 -3.27
C ASP A 36 -26.34 -10.12 -3.62
N GLN A 37 -26.15 -9.63 -4.85
CA GLN A 37 -24.88 -9.03 -5.29
C GLN A 37 -24.69 -7.62 -4.72
N LEU A 38 -25.78 -6.89 -4.48
CA LEU A 38 -25.74 -5.59 -3.79
C LEU A 38 -25.36 -5.74 -2.32
N ALA A 39 -25.82 -6.80 -1.64
CA ALA A 39 -25.48 -7.05 -0.23
C ALA A 39 -23.96 -7.20 0.01
N VAL A 40 -23.19 -7.64 -1.00
CA VAL A 40 -21.71 -7.68 -0.92
C VAL A 40 -21.11 -6.28 -0.73
N LEU A 41 -21.76 -5.24 -1.24
CA LEU A 41 -21.30 -3.86 -1.15
C LEU A 41 -21.54 -3.21 0.21
N ASP A 42 -22.43 -3.76 1.06
CA ASP A 42 -22.75 -3.18 2.36
C ASP A 42 -21.52 -3.03 3.24
N ARG A 43 -20.57 -3.96 3.14
CA ARG A 43 -19.30 -3.91 3.85
C ARG A 43 -18.34 -2.85 3.35
N TYR A 44 -18.57 -2.22 2.20
CA TYR A 44 -17.70 -1.17 1.65
C TYR A 44 -18.28 0.23 1.85
N LEU A 45 -19.53 0.33 2.33
CA LEU A 45 -20.15 1.61 2.64
C LEU A 45 -19.58 2.19 3.93
N ARG A 46 -19.32 3.50 3.91
CA ARG A 46 -18.77 4.28 5.03
C ARG A 46 -19.89 5.09 5.69
N PRO A 47 -20.63 4.52 6.67
CA PRO A 47 -21.77 5.20 7.26
C PRO A 47 -21.38 6.51 7.98
N ASP A 48 -20.13 6.61 8.43
CA ASP A 48 -19.53 7.77 9.09
C ASP A 48 -19.37 9.00 8.17
N VAL A 49 -19.16 8.78 6.88
CA VAL A 49 -18.95 9.86 5.90
C VAL A 49 -20.27 10.48 5.46
N VAL A 50 -21.32 9.66 5.29
CA VAL A 50 -22.64 10.12 4.79
C VAL A 50 -23.35 11.04 5.80
N VAL A 51 -23.15 10.79 7.11
CA VAL A 51 -23.79 11.58 8.17
C VAL A 51 -23.17 12.98 8.28
N SER A 52 -21.87 13.13 7.97
CA SER A 52 -21.15 14.40 8.08
C SER A 52 -21.47 15.39 6.94
N SER A 53 -21.95 14.91 5.79
CA SER A 53 -22.44 15.74 4.69
C SER A 53 -23.85 16.32 4.92
N SER A 54 -24.59 15.86 5.93
CA SER A 54 -25.97 16.31 6.17
C SER A 54 -26.09 17.60 7.00
N SER A 55 -24.97 18.12 7.53
CA SER A 55 -24.91 19.41 8.24
C SER A 55 -24.50 20.60 7.35
N SER A 56 -24.33 20.39 6.04
CA SER A 56 -24.17 21.47 5.06
C SER A 56 -25.09 21.24 3.87
N SER A 57 -26.30 21.79 3.96
CA SER A 57 -27.27 21.83 2.89
C SER A 57 -26.80 22.72 1.73
N SER A 58 -26.19 22.09 0.72
CA SER A 58 -26.26 22.55 -0.66
C SER A 58 -26.01 21.38 -1.61
N SER A 59 -27.06 21.01 -2.35
CA SER A 59 -27.10 19.90 -3.30
C SER A 59 -26.12 20.12 -4.45
N SER A 60 -25.10 19.26 -4.55
CA SER A 60 -24.49 18.93 -5.84
C SER A 60 -24.06 17.47 -5.81
N SER A 61 -24.42 16.76 -6.88
CA SER A 61 -24.12 15.35 -7.13
C SER A 61 -22.62 15.10 -7.01
N SER A 62 -22.19 14.37 -5.98
CA SER A 62 -20.78 14.09 -5.70
C SER A 62 -20.18 13.14 -6.74
N SER A 63 -19.75 13.71 -7.87
CA SER A 63 -18.56 13.21 -8.54
C SER A 63 -17.40 13.42 -7.57
N VAL A 64 -16.46 12.47 -7.51
CA VAL A 64 -15.22 12.61 -6.75
C VAL A 64 -14.33 13.66 -7.42
N ASP A 65 -14.73 14.93 -7.35
CA ASP A 65 -13.85 16.03 -7.69
C ASP A 65 -12.72 16.03 -6.66
N ALA A 66 -11.48 15.95 -7.16
CA ALA A 66 -10.31 16.18 -6.34
C ALA A 66 -10.50 17.51 -5.61
N ILE A 67 -10.23 17.54 -4.31
CA ILE A 67 -10.12 18.80 -3.56
C ILE A 67 -8.92 19.54 -4.15
N THR A 68 -9.13 20.32 -5.20
CA THR A 68 -8.19 21.35 -5.62
C THR A 68 -8.52 22.58 -4.80
N ASP A 69 -8.20 22.51 -3.50
CA ASP A 69 -8.14 23.71 -2.68
C ASP A 69 -6.93 24.51 -3.16
N ASP A 70 -7.21 25.56 -3.91
CA ASP A 70 -6.28 26.60 -4.36
C ASP A 70 -5.88 27.55 -3.21
N ASP A 71 -6.03 27.13 -1.94
CA ASP A 71 -5.58 27.90 -0.78
C ASP A 71 -4.15 27.47 -0.41
N SER A 72 -3.18 28.20 -0.97
CA SER A 72 -1.73 27.94 -0.96
C SER A 72 -1.04 28.03 0.41
N SER A 73 -1.71 27.68 1.52
CA SER A 73 -1.13 27.78 2.87
C SER A 73 -0.75 26.44 3.51
N TRP A 74 -1.18 25.29 2.96
CA TRP A 74 -0.92 23.97 3.57
C TRP A 74 -0.54 22.90 2.54
N SER A 75 0.62 23.06 1.89
CA SER A 75 1.20 22.00 1.05
C SER A 75 1.99 21.00 1.91
N VAL A 76 1.88 19.70 1.60
CA VAL A 76 2.70 18.65 2.22
C VAL A 76 4.19 19.00 2.12
N PRO A 77 4.95 19.02 3.24
CA PRO A 77 6.36 19.36 3.22
C PRO A 77 7.17 18.48 2.27
N VAL A 78 8.20 19.06 1.65
CA VAL A 78 9.14 18.35 0.77
C VAL A 78 10.54 18.44 1.40
N VAL A 79 11.17 17.28 1.59
CA VAL A 79 12.54 17.14 2.10
C VAL A 79 13.47 16.67 0.99
N ASP A 80 14.56 17.39 0.78
CA ASP A 80 15.59 17.07 -0.20
C ASP A 80 16.75 16.30 0.45
N LEU A 81 16.84 14.97 0.22
CA LEU A 81 17.91 14.16 0.80
C LEU A 81 19.29 14.44 0.20
N GLY A 82 19.34 14.94 -1.03
CA GLY A 82 20.59 15.38 -1.64
C GLY A 82 21.15 16.59 -0.90
N ARG A 83 20.30 17.59 -0.63
CA ARG A 83 20.66 18.76 0.18
C ARG A 83 21.01 18.38 1.62
N LEU A 84 20.29 17.43 2.20
CA LEU A 84 20.52 16.99 3.58
C LEU A 84 21.84 16.25 3.77
N LEU A 85 22.20 15.36 2.83
CA LEU A 85 23.30 14.40 3.02
C LEU A 85 24.56 14.71 2.22
N LEU A 86 24.42 15.37 1.05
CA LEU A 86 25.48 15.49 0.06
C LEU A 86 25.91 16.93 -0.23
N ASP A 87 25.13 17.93 0.21
CA ASP A 87 25.49 19.33 0.00
C ASP A 87 26.80 19.67 0.74
N PRO A 88 27.78 20.32 0.10
CA PRO A 88 29.02 20.70 0.77
C PRO A 88 28.83 21.77 1.84
N ASP A 89 27.82 22.63 1.74
CA ASP A 89 27.55 23.71 2.69
C ASP A 89 26.81 23.20 3.94
N GLU A 90 27.44 23.35 5.10
CA GLU A 90 26.85 22.96 6.39
C GLU A 90 25.57 23.73 6.71
N LEU A 91 25.48 25.00 6.31
CA LEU A 91 24.28 25.81 6.53
C LEU A 91 23.09 25.25 5.75
N VAL A 92 23.32 24.81 4.52
CA VAL A 92 22.29 24.17 3.69
C VAL A 92 21.84 22.85 4.31
N ARG A 93 22.77 21.99 4.72
CA ARG A 93 22.42 20.73 5.41
C ARG A 93 21.61 20.98 6.69
N LYS A 94 21.98 22.02 7.45
CA LYS A 94 21.29 22.39 8.70
C LYS A 94 19.89 22.97 8.44
N GLU A 95 19.72 23.78 7.41
CA GLU A 95 18.42 24.27 6.95
C GLU A 95 17.49 23.09 6.61
N GLU A 96 17.99 22.14 5.81
CA GLU A 96 17.22 20.98 5.37
C GLU A 96 16.91 20.02 6.53
N ALA A 97 17.84 19.83 7.47
CA ALA A 97 17.58 19.09 8.71
C ALA A 97 16.50 19.78 9.57
N GLY A 98 16.44 21.11 9.56
CA GLY A 98 15.38 21.89 10.19
C GLY A 98 14.01 21.63 9.56
N LYS A 99 13.94 21.56 8.22
CA LYS A 99 12.70 21.19 7.51
C LYS A 99 12.25 19.78 7.84
N LEU A 100 13.17 18.81 7.84
CA LEU A 100 12.86 17.43 8.23
C LEU A 100 12.31 17.37 9.65
N ARG A 101 12.91 18.10 10.60
CA ARG A 101 12.42 18.19 11.97
C ARG A 101 10.98 18.72 12.01
N SER A 102 10.73 19.88 11.42
CA SER A 102 9.39 20.49 11.42
C SER A 102 8.37 19.60 10.72
N ALA A 103 8.71 18.94 9.60
CA ALA A 103 7.84 17.98 8.96
C ALA A 103 7.48 16.79 9.87
N CYS A 104 8.43 16.29 10.66
CA CYS A 104 8.16 15.23 11.65
C CYS A 104 7.32 15.72 12.83
N GLU A 105 7.58 16.92 13.35
CA GLU A 105 6.93 17.46 14.56
C GLU A 105 5.53 18.00 14.27
N ASP A 106 5.34 18.69 13.16
CA ASP A 106 4.12 19.44 12.85
C ASP A 106 3.18 18.67 11.91
N TRP A 107 3.71 17.81 11.04
CA TRP A 107 2.91 17.09 10.02
C TRP A 107 2.82 15.58 10.25
N GLY A 108 3.93 14.95 10.69
CA GLY A 108 4.05 13.48 10.73
C GLY A 108 4.10 12.81 9.34
N PHE A 109 4.14 13.60 8.27
CA PHE A 109 4.19 13.14 6.88
C PHE A 109 4.89 14.17 5.98
N PHE A 110 5.67 13.70 5.00
CA PHE A 110 6.36 14.55 4.03
C PHE A 110 6.73 13.77 2.78
N GLN A 111 6.97 14.50 1.70
CA GLN A 111 7.52 13.95 0.47
C GLN A 111 9.06 14.03 0.52
N VAL A 112 9.71 13.11 -0.17
CA VAL A 112 11.16 13.09 -0.29
C VAL A 112 11.57 13.21 -1.75
N VAL A 113 12.51 14.10 -2.04
CA VAL A 113 13.14 14.26 -3.36
C VAL A 113 14.64 14.03 -3.26
N ASN A 114 15.28 13.79 -4.41
CA ASN A 114 16.73 13.54 -4.50
C ASN A 114 17.22 12.42 -3.54
N HIS A 115 16.39 11.39 -3.37
CA HIS A 115 16.61 10.25 -2.45
C HIS A 115 17.67 9.25 -2.91
N GLY A 116 18.31 9.47 -4.07
CA GLY A 116 19.37 8.59 -4.59
C GLY A 116 18.89 7.27 -5.22
N VAL A 117 17.64 6.84 -4.98
CA VAL A 117 17.03 5.70 -5.70
C VAL A 117 16.92 6.03 -7.20
N PRO A 118 17.52 5.24 -8.12
CA PRO A 118 17.43 5.50 -9.56
C PRO A 118 16.00 5.42 -10.07
N ALA A 119 15.61 6.35 -10.94
CA ALA A 119 14.27 6.41 -11.55
C ALA A 119 13.88 5.06 -12.19
N LYS A 120 14.81 4.43 -12.91
CA LYS A 120 14.59 3.14 -13.55
C LYS A 120 14.12 2.05 -12.57
N VAL A 121 14.66 2.00 -11.36
CA VAL A 121 14.24 0.98 -10.36
C VAL A 121 12.78 1.18 -9.95
N MET A 122 12.37 2.44 -9.75
CA MET A 122 10.98 2.77 -9.42
C MET A 122 10.04 2.50 -10.60
N ASP A 123 10.47 2.79 -11.82
CA ASP A 123 9.69 2.56 -13.03
C ASP A 123 9.52 1.06 -13.32
N ASP A 124 10.59 0.27 -13.20
CA ASP A 124 10.56 -1.19 -13.32
C ASP A 124 9.61 -1.80 -12.26
N MET A 125 9.72 -1.36 -11.00
CA MET A 125 8.83 -1.81 -9.92
C MET A 125 7.36 -1.51 -10.23
N LYS A 126 7.04 -0.29 -10.67
CA LYS A 126 5.68 0.09 -11.07
C LYS A 126 5.21 -0.77 -12.26
N HIS A 127 6.07 -1.01 -13.24
CA HIS A 127 5.76 -1.82 -14.40
C HIS A 127 5.39 -3.25 -14.00
N ASP A 128 6.19 -3.88 -13.15
CA ASP A 128 5.98 -5.26 -12.72
C ASP A 128 4.73 -5.42 -11.85
N LEU A 129 4.48 -4.48 -10.94
CA LEU A 129 3.24 -4.46 -10.17
C LEU A 129 2.02 -4.29 -11.08
N ASN A 130 2.03 -3.33 -12.00
CA ASN A 130 0.93 -3.14 -12.95
C ASN A 130 0.67 -4.41 -13.76
N ARG A 131 1.73 -5.04 -14.27
CA ARG A 131 1.62 -6.29 -15.03
C ARG A 131 1.04 -7.42 -14.19
N PHE A 132 1.46 -7.55 -12.93
CA PHE A 132 0.91 -8.55 -12.01
C PHE A 132 -0.60 -8.34 -11.76
N PHE A 133 -1.03 -7.12 -11.47
CA PHE A 133 -2.44 -6.82 -11.19
C PHE A 133 -3.35 -6.90 -12.44
N GLN A 134 -2.75 -6.85 -13.64
CA GLN A 134 -3.45 -7.10 -14.91
C GLN A 134 -3.61 -8.58 -15.25
N LEU A 135 -2.97 -9.50 -14.52
CA LEU A 135 -3.15 -10.94 -14.74
C LEU A 135 -4.58 -11.37 -14.43
N PRO A 136 -5.06 -12.46 -15.05
CA PRO A 136 -6.31 -13.10 -14.66
C PRO A 136 -6.34 -13.41 -13.16
N LEU A 137 -7.50 -13.25 -12.51
CA LEU A 137 -7.65 -13.49 -11.08
C LEU A 137 -7.09 -14.86 -10.66
N GLN A 138 -7.36 -15.90 -11.44
CA GLN A 138 -6.88 -17.26 -11.16
C GLN A 138 -5.35 -17.37 -11.11
N GLU A 139 -4.62 -16.59 -11.90
CA GLU A 139 -3.16 -16.55 -11.85
C GLU A 139 -2.66 -15.80 -10.61
N LYS A 140 -3.33 -14.69 -10.24
CA LYS A 140 -3.00 -13.94 -9.02
C LYS A 140 -3.26 -14.75 -7.75
N LEU A 141 -4.32 -15.56 -7.75
CA LEU A 141 -4.67 -16.46 -6.64
C LEU A 141 -3.63 -17.55 -6.38
N ALA A 142 -2.71 -17.82 -7.31
CA ALA A 142 -1.56 -18.69 -7.05
C ALA A 142 -0.62 -18.12 -5.97
N PHE A 143 -0.74 -16.82 -5.67
CA PHE A 143 0.03 -16.11 -4.65
C PHE A 143 -0.86 -15.59 -3.50
N ALA A 144 -2.07 -16.14 -3.35
CA ALA A 144 -3.02 -15.71 -2.33
C ALA A 144 -2.47 -15.87 -0.89
N GLN A 145 -2.99 -15.05 0.02
CA GLN A 145 -2.74 -15.22 1.45
C GLN A 145 -3.21 -16.60 1.92
N GLU A 146 -2.35 -17.30 2.67
CA GLU A 146 -2.72 -18.56 3.31
C GLU A 146 -3.53 -18.30 4.60
N PRO A 147 -4.44 -19.21 4.98
CA PRO A 147 -5.19 -19.08 6.24
C PRO A 147 -4.26 -18.89 7.44
N GLY A 148 -4.51 -17.83 8.22
CA GLY A 148 -3.68 -17.48 9.38
C GLY A 148 -2.40 -16.69 9.05
N GLY A 149 -2.20 -16.31 7.78
CA GLY A 149 -1.15 -15.39 7.34
C GLY A 149 -1.71 -14.12 6.69
N VAL A 150 -0.85 -13.11 6.55
CA VAL A 150 -1.17 -11.84 5.85
C VAL A 150 -0.28 -11.59 4.63
N GLU A 151 0.75 -12.41 4.41
CA GLU A 151 1.59 -12.32 3.21
C GLU A 151 0.90 -12.98 2.02
N GLY A 152 1.01 -12.36 0.85
CA GLY A 152 0.35 -12.80 -0.37
C GLY A 152 -0.65 -11.77 -0.90
N TYR A 153 -1.31 -12.17 -1.98
CA TYR A 153 -2.39 -11.42 -2.63
C TYR A 153 -3.70 -11.60 -1.86
N GLY A 154 -4.33 -10.48 -1.48
CA GLY A 154 -5.52 -10.45 -0.64
C GLY A 154 -5.56 -9.20 0.24
N GLN A 155 -6.62 -9.01 1.01
CA GLN A 155 -6.70 -7.92 1.99
C GLN A 155 -6.12 -8.37 3.33
N ALA A 156 -5.20 -7.59 3.91
CA ALA A 156 -4.71 -7.86 5.25
C ALA A 156 -5.58 -7.17 6.32
N PHE A 157 -5.48 -7.65 7.56
CA PHE A 157 -6.08 -7.05 8.75
C PHE A 157 -7.63 -7.03 8.76
N VAL A 158 -8.28 -7.99 8.07
CA VAL A 158 -9.71 -8.26 8.23
C VAL A 158 -9.90 -9.20 9.42
N VAL A 159 -10.54 -8.71 10.47
CA VAL A 159 -10.65 -9.41 11.76
C VAL A 159 -12.07 -9.83 12.13
N SER A 160 -13.10 -9.34 11.44
CA SER A 160 -14.50 -9.77 11.63
C SER A 160 -15.33 -9.71 10.34
N GLU A 161 -16.51 -10.34 10.36
CA GLU A 161 -17.45 -10.36 9.23
C GLU A 161 -18.29 -9.08 9.10
N GLU A 162 -18.33 -8.28 10.16
CA GLU A 162 -19.06 -7.01 10.25
C GLU A 162 -18.15 -5.81 9.94
N GLN A 163 -16.84 -6.03 9.80
CA GLN A 163 -15.88 -4.99 9.53
C GLN A 163 -16.13 -4.35 8.17
N THR A 164 -16.12 -3.01 8.14
CA THR A 164 -16.06 -2.22 6.91
C THR A 164 -14.73 -2.42 6.21
N LEU A 165 -14.79 -2.74 4.92
CA LEU A 165 -13.66 -3.10 4.07
C LEU A 165 -13.25 -1.90 3.19
N ASP A 166 -11.95 -1.83 2.92
CA ASP A 166 -11.43 -0.89 1.93
C ASP A 166 -11.76 -1.39 0.52
N TYR A 167 -12.09 -0.46 -0.37
CA TYR A 167 -12.27 -0.74 -1.79
C TYR A 167 -10.91 -0.85 -2.50
N SER A 168 -10.13 -1.85 -2.11
CA SER A 168 -8.78 -2.10 -2.65
C SER A 168 -8.39 -3.57 -2.61
N ASP A 169 -7.61 -4.03 -3.58
CA ASP A 169 -6.84 -5.27 -3.45
C ASP A 169 -5.41 -4.96 -3.01
N MET A 170 -4.79 -5.86 -2.24
CA MET A 170 -3.43 -5.68 -1.75
C MET A 170 -2.55 -6.89 -2.08
N TYR A 171 -1.24 -6.64 -2.15
CA TYR A 171 -0.22 -7.67 -2.23
C TYR A 171 0.86 -7.36 -1.19
N PHE A 172 0.88 -8.16 -0.12
CA PHE A 172 1.75 -7.90 1.02
C PHE A 172 2.90 -8.90 1.08
N LEU A 173 4.15 -8.40 1.12
CA LEU A 173 5.35 -9.24 1.12
C LEU A 173 6.37 -8.71 2.12
N SER A 174 6.94 -9.61 2.92
CA SER A 174 8.11 -9.31 3.73
C SER A 174 9.35 -9.27 2.84
N THR A 175 10.01 -8.11 2.80
CA THR A 175 11.22 -7.90 1.99
C THR A 175 12.50 -7.91 2.82
N GLN A 176 12.41 -7.60 4.12
CA GLN A 176 13.53 -7.56 5.05
C GLN A 176 13.14 -8.08 6.44
N PRO A 177 14.08 -8.70 7.16
CA PRO A 177 15.37 -9.21 6.66
C PRO A 177 15.20 -10.39 5.66
N PRO A 178 16.22 -10.73 4.84
CA PRO A 178 16.06 -11.70 3.75
C PRO A 178 15.60 -13.10 4.19
N GLU A 179 15.95 -13.53 5.39
CA GLU A 179 15.55 -14.81 5.98
C GLU A 179 14.03 -14.95 6.20
N TYR A 180 13.28 -13.85 6.20
CA TYR A 180 11.82 -13.88 6.28
C TYR A 180 11.12 -13.87 4.92
N ARG A 181 11.86 -13.78 3.81
CA ARG A 181 11.24 -13.79 2.48
C ARG A 181 10.66 -15.17 2.18
N ASN A 182 9.34 -15.25 2.06
CA ASN A 182 8.69 -16.41 1.47
C ASN A 182 8.66 -16.30 -0.06
N LEU A 183 9.75 -16.67 -0.74
CA LEU A 183 9.86 -16.54 -2.20
C LEU A 183 8.81 -17.32 -3.00
N LYS A 184 8.06 -18.25 -2.39
CA LYS A 184 6.91 -18.90 -3.04
C LYS A 184 5.81 -17.89 -3.37
N LEU A 185 5.68 -16.85 -2.56
CA LEU A 185 4.72 -15.76 -2.74
C LEU A 185 5.24 -14.67 -3.67
N TRP A 186 6.40 -14.85 -4.34
CA TRP A 186 6.95 -13.86 -5.26
C TRP A 186 6.85 -14.41 -6.69
N PRO A 187 6.22 -13.73 -7.66
CA PRO A 187 6.11 -14.21 -9.03
C PRO A 187 7.49 -14.36 -9.68
N SER A 188 7.77 -15.51 -10.32
CA SER A 188 9.04 -15.75 -11.02
C SER A 188 8.94 -15.80 -12.53
N SER A 189 7.74 -16.01 -13.07
CA SER A 189 7.51 -16.21 -14.51
C SER A 189 6.77 -15.04 -15.13
N ASN A 190 5.78 -14.48 -14.45
CA ASN A 190 4.94 -13.42 -14.95
C ASN A 190 4.52 -12.48 -13.81
N PRO A 191 5.13 -11.29 -13.65
CA PRO A 191 6.32 -10.81 -14.37
C PRO A 191 7.57 -11.61 -14.00
N SER A 192 8.47 -11.85 -14.96
CA SER A 192 9.75 -12.55 -14.69
C SER A 192 10.78 -11.69 -13.96
N THR A 193 10.59 -10.37 -13.95
CA THR A 193 11.47 -9.35 -13.35
C THR A 193 11.07 -8.96 -11.93
N PHE A 194 9.97 -9.50 -11.40
CA PHE A 194 9.44 -9.10 -10.09
C PHE A 194 10.38 -9.41 -8.93
N ARG A 195 11.18 -10.48 -9.02
CA ARG A 195 12.06 -10.98 -7.95
C ARG A 195 13.41 -10.30 -7.89
#